data_AF-A0A1I7WPI8-F1
#
_entry.id   AF-A0A1I7WPI8-F1
#
_cell.length_a   1.000
_cell.length_b   1.000
_cell.length_c   1.000
_cell.angle_alpha   90.00
_cell.angle_beta   90.00
_cell.angle_gamma   90.00
#
_symmetry.space_group_name_H-M   'P 1'
#
loop_
_entity.id
_entity.type
_entity.pdbx_description
1 polymer ?
#
loop_
_entity_poly.entity_id
_entity_poly.type
_entity_poly.pdbx_seq_one_letter_code
_entity_poly.pdbx_strand_id
1 'polypeptide(L)' 'MSIYLTVLALIALVTAEEQKLSWKDDDGLEIKIIRPISAEKCKIKSQEGDVVDQFYKLSDKNGKEIGSNFGKKP' A
#
# COMPACT_ATOMS: atom_id res chain seq x y z
N MET A 1 36.45 13.69 0.69
CA MET A 1 35.38 13.77 -0.33
C MET A 1 34.84 12.40 -0.73
N SER A 2 35.68 11.45 -1.16
CA SER A 2 35.22 10.14 -1.68
C SER A 2 34.51 9.23 -0.66
N ILE A 3 34.94 9.24 0.61
CA ILE A 3 34.33 8.43 1.69
C ILE A 3 32.92 8.93 2.05
N TYR A 4 32.69 10.24 2.08
CA TYR A 4 31.37 10.79 2.38
C TYR A 4 30.34 10.47 1.28
N LEU A 5 30.75 10.52 0.01
CA LEU A 5 29.87 10.14 -1.11
C LEU A 5 29.50 8.65 -1.07
N THR A 6 30.45 7.79 -0.73
CA THR A 6 30.22 6.35 -0.63
C THR A 6 29.32 5.99 0.56
N VAL A 7 29.51 6.65 1.72
CA VAL A 7 28.61 6.50 2.87
C VAL A 7 27.19 6.98 2.55
N LEU A 8 27.03 8.12 1.87
CA LEU A 8 25.71 8.61 1.46
C LEU A 8 25.00 7.68 0.48
N ALA A 9 25.74 7.12 -0.50
CA ALA A 9 25.20 6.17 -1.46
C ALA A 9 24.78 4.85 -0.80
N LEU A 10 25.55 4.37 0.19
CA LEU A 10 25.22 3.19 0.99
C LEU A 10 23.96 3.42 1.83
N ILE A 11 23.81 4.58 2.47
CA ILE A 11 22.60 4.91 3.24
C ILE A 11 21.38 4.96 2.32
N ALA A 12 21.49 5.58 1.13
CA ALA A 12 20.40 5.66 0.16
C ALA A 12 19.93 4.27 -0.32
N LEU A 13 20.85 3.32 -0.50
CA LEU A 13 20.55 1.93 -0.85
C LEU A 13 19.86 1.17 0.30
N VAL A 14 20.25 1.45 1.55
CA VAL A 14 19.65 0.83 2.75
C VAL A 14 18.24 1.37 3.03
N THR A 15 17.96 2.62 2.62
CA THR A 15 16.63 3.24 2.76
C THR A 15 15.66 2.95 1.61
N ALA A 16 16.05 2.11 0.64
CA ALA A 16 15.14 1.67 -0.41
C ALA A 16 14.10 0.72 0.20
N GLU A 17 13.03 1.28 0.74
CA GLU A 17 11.93 0.52 1.33
C GLU A 17 11.23 -0.33 0.27
N GLU A 18 11.46 -1.64 0.33
CA GLU A 18 10.73 -2.60 -0.50
C GLU A 18 9.24 -2.57 -0.11
N GLN A 19 8.35 -2.28 -1.07
CA GLN A 19 6.92 -2.19 -0.78
C GLN A 19 6.38 -3.57 -0.38
N LYS A 20 5.92 -3.72 0.87
CA LYS A 20 5.26 -4.94 1.35
C LYS A 20 3.91 -5.12 0.66
N LEU A 21 3.81 -6.12 -0.23
CA LEU A 21 2.59 -6.34 -1.05
C LEU A 21 1.56 -7.27 -0.41
N SER A 22 1.93 -8.03 0.63
CA SER A 22 1.00 -8.91 1.34
C SER A 22 1.43 -9.11 2.78
N TRP A 23 0.45 -9.21 3.68
CA TRP A 23 0.66 -9.50 5.09
C TRP A 23 -0.59 -10.11 5.72
N LYS A 24 -0.40 -10.61 6.94
CA LYS A 24 -1.44 -11.11 7.81
C LYS A 24 -1.30 -10.43 9.17
N ASP A 25 -2.39 -9.91 9.70
CA ASP A 25 -2.45 -9.31 11.04
C ASP A 25 -2.75 -10.39 12.09
N ASP A 26 -2.47 -10.10 13.36
CA ASP A 26 -2.58 -11.06 14.46
C ASP A 26 -4.03 -11.53 14.71
N ASP A 27 -5.02 -10.75 14.28
CA ASP A 27 -6.45 -11.10 14.33
C ASP A 27 -6.89 -12.02 13.18
N GLY A 28 -5.97 -12.37 12.28
CA GLY A 28 -6.21 -13.25 11.15
C GLY A 28 -6.62 -12.55 9.85
N LEU A 29 -6.69 -11.22 9.81
CA LEU A 29 -6.94 -10.46 8.59
C LEU A 29 -5.79 -10.62 7.60
N GLU A 30 -6.10 -11.04 6.37
CA GLU A 30 -5.11 -11.20 5.30
C GLU A 30 -5.28 -10.10 4.24
N ILE A 31 -4.20 -9.41 3.93
CA ILE A 31 -4.19 -8.30 2.98
C ILE A 31 -3.21 -8.61 1.84
N LYS A 32 -3.66 -8.30 0.62
CA LYS A 32 -2.87 -8.43 -0.60
C LYS A 32 -3.13 -7.26 -1.55
N ILE A 33 -2.08 -6.51 -1.86
CA ILE A 33 -2.09 -5.44 -2.86
C ILE A 33 -1.93 -6.07 -4.25
N ILE A 34 -3.00 -6.03 -5.04
CA ILE A 34 -3.03 -6.63 -6.39
C ILE A 34 -2.65 -5.65 -7.51
N ARG A 35 -2.65 -4.34 -7.23
CA ARG A 35 -2.30 -3.27 -8.17
C ARG A 35 -1.48 -2.20 -7.44
N PRO A 36 -0.18 -2.46 -7.20
CA PRO A 36 0.68 -1.51 -6.49
C PRO A 36 0.91 -0.24 -7.30
N ILE A 37 1.06 0.89 -6.60
CA ILE A 37 1.47 2.18 -7.16
C ILE A 37 2.94 2.38 -6.79
N SER A 38 3.80 2.59 -7.79
CA SER A 38 5.22 2.84 -7.54
C SER A 38 5.43 4.09 -6.70
N ALA A 39 6.49 4.11 -5.89
CA ALA A 39 6.80 5.23 -5.00
C ALA A 39 6.88 6.58 -5.75
N GLU A 40 7.45 6.58 -6.96
CA GLU A 40 7.56 7.76 -7.83
C GLU A 40 6.19 8.33 -8.26
N LYS A 41 5.17 7.47 -8.39
CA LYS A 41 3.81 7.86 -8.80
C LYS A 41 2.93 8.22 -7.60
N CYS A 42 3.25 7.72 -6.42
CA CYS A 42 2.52 7.97 -5.18
C CYS A 42 3.02 9.24 -4.49
N LYS A 43 2.64 10.40 -5.04
CA LYS A 43 3.08 11.72 -4.54
C LYS A 43 2.55 12.07 -3.15
N ILE A 44 1.41 11.51 -2.78
CA ILE A 44 0.76 11.71 -1.48
C ILE A 44 0.51 10.32 -0.91
N LYS A 45 1.12 10.03 0.25
CA LYS A 45 0.86 8.83 1.03
C LYS A 45 -0.07 9.20 2.18
N SER A 46 -1.19 8.49 2.29
CA SER A 46 -2.13 8.69 3.41
C SER A 46 -1.43 8.47 4.76
N GLN A 47 -1.77 9.32 5.71
CA GLN A 47 -1.32 9.30 7.11
C GLN A 47 -2.49 9.00 8.04
N GLU A 48 -2.19 8.68 9.29
CA GLU A 48 -3.20 8.51 10.33
C GLU A 48 -4.04 9.80 10.49
N GLY A 49 -5.36 9.64 10.53
CA GLY A 49 -6.31 10.75 10.61
C GLY A 49 -6.77 11.32 9.26
N ASP A 50 -6.15 10.91 8.15
CA ASP A 50 -6.64 11.29 6.82
C ASP A 50 -8.01 10.65 6.52
N VAL A 51 -8.82 11.36 5.75
CA VAL A 51 -10.05 10.83 5.18
C VAL A 51 -9.75 10.25 3.81
N VAL A 52 -10.08 8.98 3.61
CA VAL A 52 -9.86 8.25 2.36
C VAL A 52 -11.19 7.90 1.72
N ASP A 53 -11.44 8.45 0.53
CA ASP A 53 -12.55 8.03 -0.33
C ASP A 53 -12.19 6.69 -1.00
N GLN A 54 -12.93 5.63 -0.71
CA GLN A 54 -12.59 4.27 -1.15
C GLN A 54 -13.77 3.57 -1.83
N PHE A 55 -13.51 3.04 -3.03
CA PHE A 55 -14.39 2.05 -3.64
C PHE A 55 -14.11 0.65 -3.11
N TYR A 56 -15.15 -0.11 -2.80
CA TYR A 56 -15.06 -1.48 -2.33
C TYR A 56 -16.04 -2.40 -3.05
N LYS A 57 -15.67 -3.67 -3.12
CA LYS A 57 -16.55 -4.80 -3.41
C LYS A 57 -16.33 -5.85 -2.34
N LEU A 58 -17.40 -6.29 -1.71
CA LEU A 58 -17.43 -7.36 -0.73
C LEU A 58 -18.05 -8.60 -1.35
N SER A 59 -17.33 -9.72 -1.26
CA SER A 59 -17.78 -11.02 -1.74
C SER A 59 -17.73 -12.05 -0.63
N ASP A 60 -18.64 -13.03 -0.66
CA ASP A 60 -18.56 -14.19 0.23
C ASP A 60 -17.46 -15.18 -0.20
N LYS A 61 -17.27 -16.25 0.57
CA LYS A 61 -16.26 -17.28 0.31
C LYS A 61 -16.42 -18.02 -1.02
N ASN A 62 -17.61 -17.96 -1.63
CA ASN A 62 -17.91 -18.57 -2.93
C ASN A 62 -17.79 -17.55 -4.09
N GLY A 63 -17.36 -16.32 -3.79
CA GLY A 63 -17.21 -15.25 -4.77
C GLY A 63 -18.50 -14.50 -5.10
N LYS A 64 -19.62 -14.80 -4.44
CA LYS A 64 -20.87 -14.05 -4.65
C LYS A 64 -20.73 -12.65 -4.04
N GLU A 65 -21.01 -11.62 -4.83
CA GLU A 65 -21.04 -10.24 -4.33
C GLU A 65 -22.19 -10.05 -3.33
N ILE A 66 -21.88 -9.45 -2.18
CA ILE A 66 -22.83 -9.17 -1.09
C ILE A 66 -22.84 -7.69 -0.68
N GLY A 67 -21.96 -6.85 -1.25
CA GLY A 67 -21.95 -5.41 -1.05
C GLY A 67 -20.97 -4.71 -1.97
N SER A 68 -21.30 -3.51 -2.41
CA SER A 68 -20.48 -2.71 -3.32
C SER A 68 -20.94 -1.25 -3.33
N ASN A 69 -20.00 -0.32 -3.43
CA ASN A 69 -20.27 1.10 -3.70
C ASN A 69 -19.82 1.54 -5.12
N PHE A 70 -19.44 0.60 -5.98
CA PHE A 70 -19.10 0.92 -7.37
C PHE A 70 -20.29 1.60 -8.09
N GLY A 71 -20.01 2.67 -8.82
CA GLY A 71 -21.03 3.48 -9.51
C GLY A 71 -21.76 4.49 -8.62
N LYS A 72 -21.40 4.60 -7.33
CA LYS A 72 -21.88 5.64 -6.41
C LYS A 72 -20.74 6.59 -6.03
N LYS A 73 -21.01 7.55 -5.15
CA LYS A 73 -19.95 8.34 -4.53
C LYS A 73 -19.19 7.42 -3.55
N PRO A 74 -17.85 7.36 -3.63
CA PRO A 74 -17.02 6.67 -2.65
C PRO A 74 -17.11 7.34 -1.27
#